data_AF-A0AA90NLT8-F1
#
_entry.id   AF-A0AA90NLT8-F1
#
_cell.length_a   1.000
_cell.length_b   1.000
_cell.length_c   1.000
_cell.angle_alpha   90.00
_cell.angle_beta   90.00
_cell.angle_gamma   90.00
#
_symmetry.space_group_name_H-M   'P 1'
#
loop_
_entity.id
_entity.type
_entity.pdbx_description
1 polymer ?
#
loop_
_entity_poly.entity_id
_entity_poly.type
_entity_poly.pdbx_seq_one_letter_code
_entity_poly.pdbx_strand_id
1 'polypeptide(L)'
;MENINMIWLIGCLAFFMGGACGVLIYHVFLSAGLPGRKLSDQLDEIQHEYMEYKDKVNDHFTTTAHLINKMTDTYKNIYEHMADGAESLCHDEQVKSCMTDTLLSSNTLLSEQDKPIKRRNAKDHPLKQPKDYAPKTKPEEMGMLSEDFGLKKGMADDKS
;
A
#
# COMPACT_ATOMS: atom_id res chain seq x y z
N MET A 1 58.54 56.07 -5.40
CA MET A 1 57.09 56.21 -5.14
C MET A 1 56.22 55.59 -6.25
N GLU A 2 56.75 55.35 -7.45
CA GLU A 2 55.99 54.81 -8.60
C GLU A 2 55.56 53.34 -8.44
N ASN A 3 56.39 52.50 -7.79
CA ASN A 3 56.08 51.08 -7.59
C ASN A 3 54.84 50.86 -6.69
N ILE A 4 54.64 51.73 -5.69
CA ILE A 4 53.49 51.65 -4.76
C ILE A 4 52.19 51.95 -5.51
N ASN A 5 52.21 52.93 -6.43
CA ASN A 5 51.07 53.26 -7.27
C ASN A 5 50.71 52.10 -8.22
N MET A 6 51.71 51.40 -8.77
CA MET A 6 51.50 50.23 -9.62
C MET A 6 50.92 49.03 -8.86
N ILE A 7 51.39 48.77 -7.63
CA ILE A 7 50.82 47.72 -6.76
C ILE A 7 49.34 48.00 -6.43
N TRP A 8 48.99 49.26 -6.19
CA TRP A 8 47.61 49.62 -5.89
C TRP A 8 46.69 49.49 -7.12
N LEU A 9 47.19 49.87 -8.30
CA LEU A 9 46.47 49.79 -9.57
C LEU A 9 46.19 48.34 -9.99
N ILE A 10 47.17 47.44 -9.87
CA ILE A 10 46.97 46.01 -10.18
C ILE A 10 45.99 45.36 -9.19
N GLY A 11 46.02 45.77 -7.92
CA GLY A 11 45.07 45.32 -6.89
C GLY A 11 43.63 45.72 -7.20
N CYS A 12 43.41 46.98 -7.59
CA CYS A 12 42.09 47.44 -8.04
C CYS A 12 41.61 46.67 -9.28
N LEU A 13 42.48 46.47 -10.27
CA LEU A 13 42.13 45.75 -11.50
C LEU A 13 41.74 44.29 -11.23
N ALA A 14 42.50 43.60 -10.37
CA ALA A 14 42.20 42.22 -9.97
C ALA A 14 40.88 42.12 -9.20
N PHE A 15 40.57 43.10 -8.34
CA PHE A 15 39.31 43.14 -7.60
C PHE A 15 38.10 43.28 -8.52
N PHE A 16 38.17 44.19 -9.51
CA PHE A 16 37.09 44.35 -10.49
C PHE A 16 36.94 43.13 -11.39
N MET A 17 38.05 42.55 -11.84
CA MET A 17 38.01 41.37 -12.70
C MET A 17 37.50 40.13 -11.95
N GLY A 18 37.94 39.94 -10.71
CA GLY A 18 37.47 38.88 -9.82
C GLY A 18 36.00 39.08 -9.41
N GLY A 19 35.58 40.31 -9.16
CA GLY A 19 34.19 40.65 -8.85
C GLY A 19 33.26 40.39 -10.04
N ALA A 20 33.65 40.79 -11.25
CA ALA A 20 32.88 40.52 -12.47
C ALA A 20 32.76 39.02 -12.76
N CYS A 21 33.87 38.27 -12.66
CA CYS A 21 33.84 36.81 -12.78
C CYS A 21 33.01 36.15 -11.67
N GLY A 22 33.15 36.62 -10.43
CA GLY A 22 32.40 36.11 -9.28
C GLY A 22 30.89 36.31 -9.45
N VAL A 23 30.46 37.48 -9.92
CA VAL A 23 29.06 37.77 -10.22
C VAL A 23 28.56 36.91 -11.39
N LEU A 24 29.36 36.73 -12.44
CA LEU A 24 29.00 35.85 -13.56
C LEU A 24 28.82 34.38 -13.10
N ILE A 25 29.74 33.86 -12.31
CA ILE A 25 29.68 32.50 -11.77
C ILE A 25 28.48 32.35 -10.82
N TYR A 26 28.28 33.31 -9.91
CA TYR A 26 27.14 33.33 -8.99
C TYR A 26 25.82 33.39 -9.76
N HIS A 27 25.72 34.24 -10.77
CA HIS A 27 24.51 34.38 -11.57
C HIS A 27 24.21 33.11 -12.36
N VAL A 28 25.22 32.44 -12.94
CA VAL A 28 25.02 31.17 -13.66
C VAL A 28 24.65 30.03 -12.70
N PHE A 29 25.31 29.91 -11.55
CA PHE A 29 24.98 28.90 -10.54
C PHE A 29 23.60 29.13 -9.89
N LEU A 30 23.21 30.38 -9.64
CA LEU A 30 21.90 30.71 -9.07
C LEU A 30 20.78 30.62 -10.12
N SER A 31 21.05 30.95 -11.39
CA SER A 31 20.10 30.77 -12.49
C SER A 31 19.90 29.30 -12.86
N ALA A 32 20.87 28.43 -12.57
CA ALA A 32 20.69 26.98 -12.60
C ALA A 32 19.84 26.47 -11.41
N GLY A 33 19.52 27.34 -10.44
CA GLY A 33 18.87 27.06 -9.19
C GLY A 33 17.36 27.34 -9.16
N LEU A 34 16.55 26.60 -9.93
CA LEU A 34 15.17 26.28 -9.49
C LEU A 34 14.88 24.75 -9.48
N PRO A 35 15.79 23.89 -9.00
CA PRO A 35 15.49 22.45 -8.86
C PRO A 35 14.40 22.18 -7.82
N GLY A 36 14.18 23.07 -6.84
CA GLY A 36 13.19 22.88 -5.78
C GLY A 36 11.75 22.79 -6.29
N ARG A 37 11.40 23.54 -7.35
CA ARG A 37 10.07 23.49 -7.98
C ARG A 37 9.87 22.20 -8.75
N LYS A 38 10.87 21.77 -9.54
CA LYS A 38 10.78 20.51 -10.27
C LYS A 38 10.71 19.28 -9.35
N LEU A 39 11.32 19.35 -8.18
CA LEU A 39 11.28 18.27 -7.19
C LEU A 39 9.95 18.25 -6.44
N SER A 40 9.37 19.41 -6.11
CA SER A 40 8.02 19.47 -5.54
C SER A 40 6.95 19.03 -6.52
N ASP A 41 7.07 19.44 -7.79
CA ASP A 41 6.12 19.08 -8.84
C ASP A 41 6.10 17.55 -9.07
N GLN A 42 7.27 16.90 -9.04
CA GLN A 42 7.38 15.43 -9.13
C GLN A 42 6.78 14.72 -7.93
N LEU A 43 6.89 15.28 -6.72
CA LEU A 43 6.28 14.70 -5.53
C LEU A 43 4.75 14.80 -5.57
N ASP A 44 4.22 15.94 -6.01
CA ASP A 44 2.78 16.14 -6.18
C ASP A 44 2.21 15.21 -7.26
N GLU A 45 2.92 15.00 -8.37
CA GLU A 45 2.54 14.06 -9.43
C GLU A 45 2.44 12.62 -8.91
N ILE A 46 3.48 12.13 -8.22
CA ILE A 46 3.48 10.78 -7.64
C ILE A 46 2.37 10.62 -6.59
N GLN A 47 2.15 11.63 -5.76
CA GLN A 47 1.09 11.59 -4.77
C GLN A 47 -0.30 11.55 -5.42
N HIS A 48 -0.49 12.32 -6.50
CA HIS A 48 -1.73 12.31 -7.27
C HIS A 48 -1.98 10.94 -7.89
N GLU A 49 -0.99 10.35 -8.57
CA GLU A 49 -1.10 9.00 -9.14
C GLU A 49 -1.42 7.95 -8.07
N TYR A 50 -0.83 8.07 -6.88
CA TYR A 50 -1.10 7.15 -5.78
C TYR A 50 -2.53 7.29 -5.25
N MET A 51 -3.06 8.51 -5.15
CA MET A 51 -4.46 8.73 -4.78
C MET A 51 -5.41 8.15 -5.83
N GLU A 52 -5.15 8.42 -7.11
CA GLU A 52 -5.94 7.87 -8.22
C GLU A 52 -5.95 6.34 -8.24
N TYR A 53 -4.78 5.71 -8.02
CA TYR A 53 -4.67 4.27 -7.89
C TYR A 53 -5.53 3.73 -6.73
N LYS A 54 -5.47 4.38 -5.56
CA LYS A 54 -6.28 3.98 -4.39
C LYS A 54 -7.77 4.11 -4.66
N ASP A 55 -8.20 5.17 -5.33
CA ASP A 55 -9.60 5.37 -5.69
C ASP A 55 -10.06 4.29 -6.67
N LYS A 56 -9.24 3.97 -7.69
CA LYS A 56 -9.53 2.90 -8.65
C LYS A 56 -9.64 1.53 -7.99
N VAL A 57 -8.77 1.22 -7.03
CA VAL A 57 -8.83 -0.02 -6.26
C VAL A 57 -10.11 -0.08 -5.41
N ASN A 58 -10.45 1.03 -4.74
CA ASN A 58 -11.67 1.11 -3.94
C ASN A 58 -12.94 0.92 -4.78
N ASP A 59 -12.98 1.54 -5.95
CA ASP A 59 -14.08 1.39 -6.91
C ASP A 59 -14.19 -0.05 -7.43
N HIS A 60 -13.05 -0.69 -7.72
CA HIS A 60 -13.00 -2.09 -8.15
C HIS A 60 -13.55 -3.04 -7.08
N PHE A 61 -13.16 -2.86 -5.82
CA PHE A 61 -13.69 -3.69 -4.71
C PHE A 61 -15.16 -3.42 -4.43
N THR A 62 -15.62 -2.17 -4.56
CA THR A 62 -17.04 -1.83 -4.41
C THR A 62 -17.87 -2.50 -5.51
N THR A 63 -17.43 -2.39 -6.76
CA THR A 63 -18.07 -3.05 -7.91
C THR A 63 -18.05 -4.57 -7.77
N THR A 64 -16.93 -5.14 -7.33
CA THR A 64 -16.78 -6.59 -7.11
C THR A 64 -17.72 -7.08 -6.00
N ALA A 65 -17.82 -6.35 -4.88
CA ALA A 65 -18.75 -6.69 -3.80
C ALA A 65 -20.20 -6.69 -4.30
N HIS A 66 -20.60 -5.72 -5.11
CA HIS A 66 -21.92 -5.71 -5.74
C HIS A 66 -22.12 -6.93 -6.65
N LEU A 67 -21.11 -7.29 -7.45
CA LEU A 67 -21.20 -8.42 -8.38
C LEU A 67 -21.27 -9.76 -7.64
N ILE A 68 -20.51 -9.92 -6.54
CA ILE A 68 -20.58 -11.09 -5.66
C ILE A 68 -21.97 -11.23 -5.03
N ASN A 69 -22.57 -10.14 -4.55
CA ASN A 69 -23.94 -10.19 -4.02
C ASN A 69 -24.95 -10.65 -5.08
N LYS A 70 -24.87 -10.10 -6.29
CA LYS A 70 -25.72 -10.53 -7.41
C LYS A 70 -25.50 -12.02 -7.76
N MET A 71 -24.27 -12.51 -7.67
CA MET A 71 -23.96 -13.92 -7.87
C MET A 71 -24.58 -14.78 -6.75
N THR A 72 -24.48 -14.36 -5.48
CA THR A 72 -25.12 -15.04 -4.35
C THR A 72 -26.63 -15.13 -4.52
N ASP A 73 -27.28 -14.05 -4.95
CA ASP A 73 -28.72 -14.04 -5.26
C ASP A 73 -29.06 -15.04 -6.37
N THR A 74 -28.25 -15.05 -7.43
CA THR A 74 -28.42 -16.00 -8.55
C THR A 74 -28.23 -17.45 -8.08
N TYR A 75 -27.24 -17.71 -7.24
CA TYR A 75 -26.99 -19.03 -6.66
C TYR A 75 -28.16 -19.51 -5.80
N LYS A 76 -28.72 -18.63 -4.97
CA LYS A 76 -29.93 -18.91 -4.19
C LYS A 76 -31.12 -19.26 -5.10
N ASN A 77 -31.32 -18.49 -6.16
CA ASN A 77 -32.42 -18.71 -7.10
C ASN A 77 -32.31 -20.08 -7.82
N ILE A 78 -31.09 -20.48 -8.19
CA ILE A 78 -30.82 -21.83 -8.74
C ILE A 78 -31.19 -22.90 -7.72
N TYR A 79 -30.84 -22.72 -6.45
CA TYR A 79 -31.16 -23.66 -5.39
C TYR A 79 -32.67 -23.77 -5.15
N GLU A 80 -33.39 -22.65 -5.14
CA GLU A 80 -34.86 -22.64 -5.06
C GLU A 80 -35.48 -23.37 -6.25
N HIS A 81 -35.01 -23.10 -7.48
CA HIS A 81 -35.49 -23.79 -8.67
C HIS A 81 -35.20 -25.30 -8.64
N MET A 82 -34.06 -25.71 -8.07
CA MET A 82 -33.72 -27.11 -7.88
C MET A 82 -34.63 -27.76 -6.82
N ALA A 83 -34.96 -27.06 -5.74
CA ALA A 83 -35.89 -27.54 -4.73
C ALA A 83 -37.30 -27.71 -5.31
N ASP A 84 -37.79 -26.73 -6.08
CA ASP A 84 -39.09 -26.80 -6.78
C ASP A 84 -39.12 -27.95 -7.81
N GLY A 85 -38.05 -28.09 -8.59
CA GLY A 85 -37.89 -29.18 -9.55
C GLY A 85 -37.83 -30.55 -8.88
N ALA A 86 -37.11 -30.66 -7.76
CA ALA A 86 -37.09 -31.87 -6.95
C ALA A 86 -38.47 -32.16 -6.34
N GLU A 87 -39.20 -31.16 -5.87
CA GLU A 87 -40.56 -31.34 -5.34
C GLU A 87 -41.54 -31.84 -6.42
N SER A 88 -41.45 -31.30 -7.64
CA SER A 88 -42.29 -31.68 -8.76
C SER A 88 -41.95 -33.06 -9.33
N LEU A 89 -40.68 -33.48 -9.26
CA LEU A 89 -40.21 -34.73 -9.88
C LEU A 89 -40.06 -35.88 -8.89
N CYS A 90 -39.75 -35.60 -7.63
CA CYS A 90 -39.68 -36.58 -6.54
C CYS A 90 -40.96 -36.54 -5.70
N HIS A 91 -41.74 -37.61 -5.81
CA HIS A 91 -42.92 -37.84 -4.96
C HIS A 91 -42.57 -38.34 -3.54
N ASP A 92 -41.27 -38.42 -3.20
CA ASP A 92 -40.80 -38.96 -1.92
C ASP A 92 -40.62 -37.82 -0.89
N GLU A 93 -41.43 -37.88 0.18
CA GLU A 93 -41.50 -36.93 1.30
C GLU A 93 -40.16 -36.78 2.05
N GLN A 94 -39.35 -37.84 2.07
CA GLN A 94 -38.05 -37.84 2.76
C GLN A 94 -37.01 -36.96 2.06
N VAL A 95 -37.09 -36.82 0.74
CA VAL A 95 -36.18 -35.98 -0.04
C VAL A 95 -36.54 -34.49 0.12
N LYS A 96 -37.84 -34.19 0.28
CA LYS A 96 -38.36 -32.83 0.45
C LYS A 96 -37.93 -32.20 1.79
N SER A 97 -38.02 -32.95 2.88
CA SER A 97 -37.63 -32.47 4.23
C SER A 97 -36.11 -32.20 4.33
N CYS A 98 -35.27 -33.03 3.72
CA CYS A 98 -33.82 -32.82 3.72
C CYS A 98 -33.36 -31.56 2.94
N MET A 99 -33.99 -31.28 1.79
CA MET A 99 -33.66 -30.09 0.99
C MET A 99 -34.12 -28.79 1.65
N THR A 100 -35.29 -28.78 2.29
CA THR A 100 -35.83 -27.60 2.97
C THR A 100 -34.98 -27.21 4.20
N ASP A 101 -34.51 -28.18 4.98
CA ASP A 101 -33.57 -27.94 6.08
C ASP A 101 -32.23 -27.35 5.59
N THR A 102 -31.74 -27.82 4.45
CA THR A 102 -30.51 -27.30 3.84
C THR A 102 -30.69 -25.84 3.40
N LEU A 103 -31.84 -25.48 2.82
CA LEU A 103 -32.16 -24.09 2.44
C LEU A 103 -32.26 -23.16 3.66
N LEU A 104 -32.93 -23.59 4.72
CA LEU A 104 -33.04 -22.83 5.98
C LEU A 104 -31.67 -22.59 6.60
N SER A 105 -30.80 -23.60 6.63
CA SER A 105 -29.43 -23.48 7.12
C SER A 105 -28.58 -22.52 6.27
N SER A 106 -28.70 -22.59 4.94
CA SER A 106 -27.97 -21.72 4.01
C SER A 106 -28.38 -20.25 4.15
N ASN A 107 -29.69 -20.00 4.31
CA ASN A 107 -30.24 -18.65 4.40
C ASN A 107 -29.90 -18.00 5.76
N THR A 108 -29.76 -18.78 6.85
CA THR A 108 -29.33 -18.25 8.16
C THR A 108 -27.84 -17.87 8.18
N LEU A 109 -26.97 -18.60 7.48
CA LEU A 109 -25.55 -18.26 7.35
C LEU A 109 -25.30 -17.00 6.49
N LEU A 110 -26.14 -16.77 5.47
CA LEU A 110 -26.03 -15.60 4.59
C LEU A 110 -26.73 -14.36 5.19
N SER A 111 -27.81 -14.54 5.94
CA SER A 111 -28.60 -13.43 6.51
C SER A 111 -27.95 -12.78 7.74
N GLU A 112 -26.89 -13.35 8.31
CA GLU A 112 -26.10 -12.69 9.37
C GLU A 112 -25.29 -11.47 8.85
N GLN A 113 -25.25 -11.26 7.53
CA GLN A 113 -24.58 -10.10 6.92
C GLN A 113 -25.40 -8.80 7.00
N ASP A 114 -26.69 -8.86 7.33
CA ASP A 114 -27.62 -7.71 7.32
C ASP A 114 -27.85 -7.08 8.71
N LYS A 115 -27.16 -7.55 9.75
CA LYS A 115 -27.08 -6.76 10.98
C LYS A 115 -26.20 -5.56 10.68
N PRO A 116 -26.68 -4.30 10.84
CA PRO A 116 -25.78 -3.16 10.80
C PRO A 116 -24.69 -3.48 11.81
N ILE A 117 -23.43 -3.47 11.35
CA ILE A 117 -22.27 -3.59 12.22
C ILE A 117 -22.51 -2.54 13.30
N LYS A 118 -23.01 -2.97 14.47
CA LYS A 118 -23.02 -2.14 15.66
C LYS A 118 -21.54 -1.86 15.82
N ARG A 119 -21.14 -0.65 15.44
CA ARG A 119 -19.83 -0.09 15.74
C ARG A 119 -19.69 -0.23 17.24
N ARG A 120 -19.17 -1.39 17.66
CA ARG A 120 -18.74 -1.63 19.02
C ARG A 120 -17.77 -0.49 19.23
N ASN A 121 -18.12 0.43 20.13
CA ASN A 121 -17.36 1.63 20.42
C ASN A 121 -15.90 1.23 20.67
N ALA A 122 -15.11 1.19 19.61
CA ALA A 122 -13.71 0.81 19.60
C ALA A 122 -12.95 2.09 19.85
N LYS A 123 -13.06 2.58 21.09
CA LYS A 123 -12.42 3.81 21.52
C LYS A 123 -10.95 3.63 21.87
N ASP A 124 -10.32 2.46 21.65
CA ASP A 124 -8.94 2.25 22.12
C ASP A 124 -7.98 1.47 21.22
N HIS A 125 -8.37 0.98 20.04
CA HIS A 125 -7.39 0.32 19.17
C HIS A 125 -7.52 0.79 17.72
N PRO A 126 -6.54 1.56 17.21
CA PRO A 126 -6.45 1.84 15.78
C PRO A 126 -6.43 0.51 15.04
N LEU A 127 -7.37 0.31 14.12
CA LEU A 127 -7.37 -0.80 13.17
C LEU A 127 -6.10 -0.67 12.33
N LYS A 128 -5.00 -1.26 12.81
CA LYS A 128 -3.75 -1.30 12.08
C LYS A 128 -3.92 -2.34 10.98
N GLN A 129 -3.60 -1.92 9.76
CA GLN A 129 -3.48 -2.81 8.61
C GLN A 129 -2.64 -4.04 8.98
N PRO A 130 -2.99 -5.23 8.45
CA PRO A 130 -2.17 -6.43 8.62
C PRO A 130 -0.72 -6.09 8.26
N LYS A 131 0.19 -6.37 9.19
CA LYS A 131 1.61 -6.16 8.96
C LYS A 131 2.14 -7.41 8.27
N ASP A 132 2.30 -7.33 6.96
CA ASP A 132 2.86 -8.41 6.14
C ASP A 132 4.39 -8.59 6.31
N TYR A 133 5.01 -7.78 7.16
CA TYR A 133 6.42 -7.89 7.52
C TYR A 133 6.55 -8.54 8.88
N ALA A 134 7.14 -9.73 8.92
CA ALA A 134 7.52 -10.38 10.17
C ALA A 134 8.57 -9.50 10.89
N PRO A 135 8.24 -8.90 12.06
CA PRO A 135 9.18 -8.06 12.76
C PRO A 135 10.30 -8.91 13.36
N LYS A 136 11.53 -8.38 13.33
CA LYS A 136 12.63 -8.94 14.12
C LYS A 136 12.27 -8.81 15.60
N THR A 137 12.24 -9.93 16.33
CA THR A 137 11.90 -9.94 17.76
C THR A 137 13.03 -9.35 18.62
N LYS A 138 14.28 -9.37 18.16
CA LYS A 138 15.43 -8.66 18.75
C LYS A 138 16.31 -7.99 17.67
N PRO A 139 17.03 -6.89 17.98
CA PRO A 139 17.89 -6.18 17.02
C PRO A 139 18.97 -7.06 16.39
N GLU A 140 19.50 -7.98 17.17
CA GLU A 140 20.56 -8.93 16.78
C GLU A 140 20.03 -10.22 16.14
N GLU A 141 18.71 -10.40 16.06
CA GLU A 141 18.11 -11.59 15.44
C GLU A 141 18.10 -11.48 13.91
N MET A 142 18.60 -12.53 13.25
CA MET A 142 18.61 -12.58 11.79
C MET A 142 17.18 -12.70 11.24
N GLY A 143 16.89 -11.99 10.16
CA GLY A 143 15.53 -11.95 9.60
C GLY A 143 15.14 -13.27 8.93
N MET A 144 13.84 -13.53 8.79
CA MET A 144 13.31 -14.77 8.19
C MET A 144 13.74 -15.01 6.72
N LEU A 145 14.37 -14.04 6.06
CA LEU A 145 14.92 -14.15 4.71
C LEU A 145 16.46 -14.14 4.68
N SER A 146 17.14 -14.17 5.83
CA SER A 146 18.60 -14.28 5.83
C SER A 146 19.03 -15.69 5.41
N GLU A 147 20.10 -15.79 4.64
CA GLU A 147 20.65 -17.04 4.11
C GLU A 147 21.02 -18.05 5.22
N ASP A 148 21.33 -17.57 6.42
CA ASP A 148 21.68 -18.37 7.59
C ASP A 148 20.48 -18.71 8.51
N PHE A 149 19.26 -18.35 8.13
CA PHE A 149 18.07 -18.60 8.96
C PHE A 149 17.83 -20.11 9.13
N GLY A 150 17.91 -20.60 10.36
CA GLY A 150 17.80 -22.04 10.66
C GLY A 150 19.11 -22.83 10.56
N LEU A 151 20.23 -22.19 10.17
CA LEU A 151 21.55 -22.80 10.20
C LEU A 151 22.19 -22.57 11.58
N LYS A 152 22.21 -23.62 12.41
CA LYS A 152 23.07 -23.63 13.60
C LYS A 152 24.52 -23.70 13.12
N LYS A 153 25.30 -22.65 13.38
CA LYS A 153 26.76 -22.64 13.19
C LYS A 153 27.36 -23.72 14.09
N GLY A 154 27.53 -24.92 13.52
CA GLY A 154 28.18 -26.03 14.18
C GLY A 154 29.61 -25.64 14.53
N MET A 155 30.00 -25.98 15.76
CA MET A 155 31.37 -25.94 16.29
C MET A 155 32.42 -26.08 15.18
N ALA A 156 33.13 -24.99 14.91
CA ALA A 156 34.53 -25.07 14.55
C ALA A 156 35.32 -25.11 15.87
N ASP A 157 36.35 -25.94 15.88
CA ASP A 157 37.39 -26.11 16.92
C ASP A 157 37.02 -27.01 18.11
N ASP A 158 37.41 -28.28 18.01
CA ASP A 158 38.56 -28.81 18.78
C ASP A 158 38.77 -30.29 18.41
N LYS A 159 39.78 -30.56 17.58
CA LYS A 159 40.42 -31.87 17.50
C LYS A 159 41.90 -31.61 17.71
N SER A 160 42.32 -31.74 18.96
CA SER A 160 43.72 -31.99 19.33
C SER A 160 43.91 -33.44 19.72
#